data_AF-A0A8J8W0W1-F1
#
_entry.id   AF-A0A8J8W0W1-F1
#
_cell.length_a   1.000
_cell.length_b   1.000
_cell.length_c   1.000
_cell.angle_alpha   90.00
_cell.angle_beta   90.00
_cell.angle_gamma   90.00
#
_symmetry.space_group_name_H-M   'P 1'
#
loop_
_entity.id
_entity.type
_entity.pdbx_description
1 polymer ?
#
loop_
_entity_poly.entity_id
_entity_poly.type
_entity_poly.pdbx_seq_one_letter_code
_entity_poly.pdbx_strand_id
1 'polypeptide(L)'
;MHATGVLLLVLVGLVPAYELPPHLKELYQQHEGGKCNNVLQSGFSDGESGKADIAYCGDIHDAIFLHTQSSKGAYADMDIDHDGADNSAGECSNDPSGQGQTAFQDEVKKLGISDLNANVHPYVVFGNEGGNPTFDPQRYGMEPLSVMAVICNGELHYGIWGDTNGGHLVGEASLSMAKLCFPEEHLNGNSGHETKDVMYIGFGGKNAVPGKSANWHAVDGQAFENSLKPIGDSLVAKLSASLKGSSTPTPGNGSKSAFASFKTTPTPTPTSEKSNTSIARRGKYRSTKDKTRDHRGDHRSTKDESRDRRNYSATSGYYFTSTPATHTPSHRPSHISRPITGSAPVSSHTPAKTPAATPSSTGTPSFTRVPSSRRRFV
;
A
#
# COMPACT_ATOMS: atom_id res chain seq x y z
N MET A 1 10.17 -57.86 3.05
CA MET A 1 10.18 -56.57 2.34
C MET A 1 9.02 -55.74 2.88
N HIS A 2 9.23 -54.93 3.91
CA HIS A 2 8.20 -54.03 4.41
C HIS A 2 8.79 -52.62 4.37
N ALA A 3 8.33 -51.85 3.38
CA ALA A 3 8.68 -50.46 3.21
C ALA A 3 7.80 -49.64 4.17
N THR A 4 8.39 -49.18 5.27
CA THR A 4 7.79 -48.14 6.11
C THR A 4 7.90 -46.81 5.39
N GLY A 5 6.80 -46.38 4.77
CA GLY A 5 6.66 -45.04 4.21
C GLY A 5 6.56 -44.00 5.32
N VAL A 6 7.50 -43.07 5.34
CA VAL A 6 7.45 -41.87 6.19
C VAL A 6 6.51 -40.87 5.52
N LEU A 7 5.35 -40.63 6.12
CA LEU A 7 4.43 -39.58 5.72
C LEU A 7 4.96 -38.24 6.28
N LEU A 8 5.58 -37.44 5.41
CA LEU A 8 5.99 -36.08 5.73
C LEU A 8 4.73 -35.19 5.69
N LEU A 9 4.19 -34.80 6.84
CA LEU A 9 3.20 -33.73 6.91
C LEU A 9 3.93 -32.39 6.71
N VAL A 10 3.75 -31.79 5.55
CA VAL A 10 4.12 -30.39 5.31
C VAL A 10 3.03 -29.54 5.95
N LEU A 11 3.32 -28.96 7.12
CA LEU A 11 2.52 -27.88 7.69
C LEU A 11 2.73 -26.65 6.79
N VAL A 12 1.77 -26.38 5.92
CA VAL A 12 1.65 -25.08 5.26
C VAL A 12 1.41 -24.07 6.38
N GLY A 13 2.39 -23.19 6.60
CA GLY A 13 2.26 -22.12 7.59
C GLY A 13 1.11 -21.22 7.17
N LEU A 14 0.04 -21.19 7.95
CA LEU A 14 -0.98 -20.16 7.83
C LEU A 14 -0.26 -18.82 8.02
N VAL A 15 -0.26 -17.99 6.97
CA VAL A 15 0.16 -16.59 7.06
C VAL A 15 -0.75 -15.95 8.11
N PRO A 16 -0.22 -15.45 9.23
CA PRO A 16 -1.05 -14.92 10.30
C PRO A 16 -1.63 -13.57 9.89
N ALA A 17 -2.78 -13.59 9.24
CA ALA A 17 -3.62 -12.42 9.09
C ALA A 17 -4.17 -11.97 10.46
N TYR A 18 -4.45 -10.68 10.60
CA TYR A 18 -5.00 -10.18 11.87
C TYR A 18 -6.51 -10.39 11.91
N GLU A 19 -6.99 -10.84 13.07
CA GLU A 19 -8.42 -10.93 13.32
C GLU A 19 -9.07 -9.55 13.13
N LEU A 20 -10.09 -9.48 12.27
CA LEU A 20 -10.84 -8.27 12.01
C LEU A 20 -11.55 -7.79 13.29
N PRO A 21 -11.15 -6.65 13.90
CA PRO A 21 -11.75 -6.20 15.16
C PRO A 21 -13.26 -5.97 15.00
N PRO A 22 -14.09 -6.27 16.02
CA PRO A 22 -15.55 -6.19 15.89
C PRO A 22 -16.08 -4.84 15.40
N HIS A 23 -15.52 -3.73 15.86
CA HIS A 23 -15.93 -2.40 15.40
C HIS A 23 -15.57 -2.12 13.94
N LEU A 24 -14.47 -2.71 13.46
CA LEU A 24 -14.05 -2.57 12.07
C LEU A 24 -14.88 -3.48 11.17
N LYS A 25 -15.28 -4.65 11.67
CA LYS A 25 -16.27 -5.52 11.02
C LYS A 25 -17.63 -4.84 10.89
N GLU A 26 -18.10 -4.15 11.94
CA GLU A 26 -19.33 -3.37 11.89
C GLU A 26 -19.24 -2.24 10.86
N LEU A 27 -18.12 -1.51 10.84
CA LEU A 27 -17.84 -0.47 9.86
C LEU A 27 -17.84 -1.03 8.43
N TYR A 28 -17.16 -2.14 8.20
CA TYR A 28 -17.14 -2.84 6.91
C TYR A 28 -18.56 -3.25 6.48
N GLN A 29 -19.34 -3.86 7.37
CA GLN A 29 -20.71 -4.28 7.03
C GLN A 29 -21.65 -3.09 6.77
N GLN A 30 -21.45 -1.98 7.48
CA GLN A 30 -22.24 -0.77 7.30
C GLN A 30 -22.03 -0.15 5.91
N HIS A 31 -20.81 -0.18 5.38
CA HIS A 31 -20.48 0.41 4.08
C HIS A 31 -20.59 -0.57 2.92
N GLU A 32 -20.49 -1.88 3.12
CA GLU A 32 -20.54 -2.89 2.05
C GLU A 32 -21.77 -2.74 1.15
N GLY A 33 -22.96 -2.63 1.75
CA GLY A 33 -24.23 -2.38 1.04
C GLY A 33 -24.67 -0.91 1.02
N GLY A 34 -23.83 -0.02 1.55
CA GLY A 34 -24.16 1.38 1.82
C GLY A 34 -23.87 2.33 0.65
N LYS A 35 -23.99 3.63 0.91
CA LYS A 35 -23.50 4.69 0.02
C LYS A 35 -22.40 5.46 0.73
N CYS A 36 -21.44 5.95 -0.03
CA CYS A 36 -20.60 7.05 0.43
C CYS A 36 -21.42 8.33 0.54
N ASN A 37 -21.53 8.92 1.73
CA ASN A 37 -22.30 10.15 1.95
C ASN A 37 -21.44 11.42 1.75
N ASN A 38 -20.16 11.33 2.10
CA ASN A 38 -19.14 12.35 1.95
C ASN A 38 -18.17 11.91 0.84
N VAL A 39 -18.61 12.07 -0.40
CA VAL A 39 -17.78 11.82 -1.57
C VAL A 39 -16.71 12.91 -1.69
N LEU A 40 -15.44 12.53 -1.58
CA LEU A 40 -14.32 13.46 -1.73
C LEU A 40 -13.98 13.68 -3.20
N GLN A 41 -14.03 12.61 -3.99
CA GLN A 41 -13.93 12.65 -5.46
C GLN A 41 -14.45 11.34 -6.05
N SER A 42 -15.20 11.43 -7.15
CA SER A 42 -15.77 10.28 -7.88
C SER A 42 -15.29 10.21 -9.33
N GLY A 43 -15.59 9.11 -10.01
CA GLY A 43 -15.31 8.93 -11.43
C GLY A 43 -14.04 8.10 -11.69
N PHE A 44 -13.64 7.29 -10.72
CA PHE A 44 -12.54 6.34 -10.85
C PHE A 44 -13.07 4.96 -11.26
N SER A 45 -12.22 4.17 -11.88
CA SER A 45 -12.52 2.82 -12.36
C SER A 45 -11.58 1.83 -11.71
N ASP A 46 -12.04 0.60 -11.53
CA ASP A 46 -11.19 -0.56 -11.24
C ASP A 46 -10.39 -0.96 -12.49
N GLY A 47 -11.03 -0.90 -13.67
CA GLY A 47 -10.41 -1.27 -14.94
C GLY A 47 -11.04 -2.52 -15.54
N GLU A 48 -11.62 -3.38 -14.69
CA GLU A 48 -12.28 -4.62 -15.10
C GLU A 48 -13.65 -4.35 -15.76
N SER A 49 -14.48 -3.52 -15.13
CA SER A 49 -15.86 -3.31 -15.59
C SER A 49 -16.01 -2.23 -16.66
N GLY A 50 -14.95 -1.43 -16.87
CA GLY A 50 -14.95 -0.20 -17.66
C GLY A 50 -15.86 0.90 -17.10
N LYS A 51 -16.38 0.74 -15.88
CA LYS A 51 -17.25 1.72 -15.22
C LYS A 51 -16.43 2.61 -14.29
N ALA A 52 -16.58 3.91 -14.50
CA ALA A 52 -16.07 4.92 -13.58
C ALA A 52 -17.02 5.11 -12.38
N ASP A 53 -17.27 4.04 -11.61
CA ASP A 53 -18.20 4.03 -10.48
C ASP A 53 -17.55 3.99 -9.09
N ILE A 54 -16.23 4.07 -8.99
CA ILE A 54 -15.49 4.15 -7.72
C ILE A 54 -15.25 5.60 -7.33
N ALA A 55 -15.28 5.86 -6.02
CA ALA A 55 -14.96 7.15 -5.42
C ALA A 55 -14.05 7.01 -4.19
N TYR A 56 -13.31 8.07 -3.91
CA TYR A 56 -12.70 8.31 -2.60
C TYR A 56 -13.77 8.86 -1.66
N CYS A 57 -13.97 8.16 -0.55
CA CYS A 57 -14.98 8.44 0.44
C CYS A 57 -14.38 8.92 1.77
N GLY A 58 -14.99 9.93 2.37
CA GLY A 58 -14.59 10.53 3.64
C GLY A 58 -15.66 10.41 4.72
N ASP A 59 -16.47 9.35 4.70
CA ASP A 59 -17.49 9.11 5.74
C ASP A 59 -16.89 8.83 7.12
N ILE A 60 -15.61 8.47 7.15
CA ILE A 60 -14.87 8.13 8.36
C ILE A 60 -13.98 9.32 8.73
N HIS A 61 -14.15 9.86 9.94
CA HIS A 61 -13.32 10.97 10.42
C HIS A 61 -11.83 10.60 10.40
N ASP A 62 -10.99 11.51 9.88
CA ASP A 62 -9.55 11.34 9.67
C ASP A 62 -9.14 10.13 8.81
N ALA A 63 -10.05 9.61 7.98
CA ALA A 63 -9.73 8.51 7.07
C ALA A 63 -10.40 8.67 5.70
N ILE A 64 -9.79 8.05 4.71
CA ILE A 64 -10.25 8.00 3.32
C ILE A 64 -10.36 6.54 2.92
N PHE A 65 -11.41 6.15 2.22
CA PHE A 65 -11.53 4.79 1.68
C PHE A 65 -12.13 4.74 0.28
N LEU A 66 -11.85 3.68 -0.47
CA LEU A 66 -12.46 3.44 -1.79
C LEU A 66 -13.83 2.81 -1.63
N HIS A 67 -14.81 3.31 -2.39
CA HIS A 67 -16.18 2.80 -2.34
C HIS A 67 -16.93 3.05 -3.65
N THR A 68 -17.73 2.08 -4.10
CA THR A 68 -18.54 2.25 -5.30
C THR A 68 -19.74 3.16 -5.05
N GLN A 69 -20.06 4.00 -6.03
CA GLN A 69 -21.22 4.90 -6.03
C GLN A 69 -22.50 4.20 -6.52
N SER A 70 -22.45 2.89 -6.74
CA SER A 70 -23.60 2.12 -7.20
C SER A 70 -24.69 2.06 -6.13
N SER A 71 -25.94 1.87 -6.53
CA SER A 71 -27.08 1.85 -5.59
C SER A 71 -27.04 0.71 -4.56
N LYS A 72 -26.21 -0.30 -4.79
CA LYS A 72 -26.02 -1.44 -3.89
C LYS A 72 -24.72 -1.38 -3.08
N GLY A 73 -23.86 -0.38 -3.30
CA GLY A 73 -22.55 -0.29 -2.66
C GLY A 73 -21.65 -1.49 -2.99
N ALA A 74 -20.35 -1.28 -2.89
CA ALA A 74 -19.31 -2.31 -2.92
C ALA A 74 -17.98 -1.62 -2.61
N TYR A 75 -16.94 -2.39 -2.38
CA TYR A 75 -15.59 -1.88 -2.23
C TYR A 75 -14.85 -1.87 -3.58
N ALA A 76 -13.53 -1.92 -3.53
CA ALA A 76 -12.71 -2.10 -4.72
C ALA A 76 -12.29 -3.58 -4.83
N ASP A 77 -11.76 -3.90 -6.00
CA ASP A 77 -11.00 -5.10 -6.29
C ASP A 77 -9.54 -4.95 -5.81
N MET A 78 -8.67 -5.90 -6.18
CA MET A 78 -7.23 -5.80 -5.95
C MET A 78 -6.43 -6.18 -7.19
N ASP A 79 -6.04 -5.18 -7.96
CA ASP A 79 -5.04 -5.31 -9.01
C ASP A 79 -3.61 -5.26 -8.44
N ILE A 80 -2.66 -5.79 -9.22
CA ILE A 80 -1.28 -5.95 -8.77
C ILE A 80 -0.39 -4.87 -9.35
N ASP A 81 0.19 -4.07 -8.46
CA ASP A 81 1.24 -3.11 -8.76
C ASP A 81 2.61 -3.74 -8.48
N HIS A 82 3.51 -3.61 -9.46
CA HIS A 82 4.87 -4.13 -9.39
C HIS A 82 5.93 -3.03 -9.36
N ASP A 83 5.54 -1.78 -9.14
CA ASP A 83 6.44 -0.64 -9.24
C ASP A 83 7.51 -0.65 -8.13
N GLY A 84 8.65 -0.01 -8.43
CA GLY A 84 9.76 0.15 -7.50
C GLY A 84 10.94 -0.80 -7.72
N ALA A 85 11.61 -1.14 -6.63
CA ALA A 85 12.80 -1.98 -6.61
C ALA A 85 12.46 -3.43 -6.94
N ASP A 86 13.32 -4.04 -7.76
CA ASP A 86 13.17 -5.42 -8.24
C ASP A 86 11.83 -5.70 -8.96
N ASN A 87 11.28 -4.70 -9.65
CA ASN A 87 10.01 -4.75 -10.41
C ASN A 87 9.92 -5.81 -11.53
N SER A 88 10.99 -6.59 -11.76
CA SER A 88 11.05 -7.67 -12.74
C SER A 88 11.51 -9.00 -12.13
N ALA A 89 11.63 -9.06 -10.80
CA ALA A 89 11.98 -10.28 -10.08
C ALA A 89 10.72 -11.08 -9.70
N GLY A 90 10.89 -12.40 -9.54
CA GLY A 90 9.82 -13.27 -9.05
C GLY A 90 8.57 -13.24 -9.95
N GLU A 91 7.41 -13.08 -9.34
CA GLU A 91 6.12 -13.03 -10.04
C GLU A 91 5.86 -11.68 -10.74
N CYS A 92 6.76 -10.69 -10.55
CA CYS A 92 6.79 -9.46 -11.33
C CYS A 92 7.39 -9.64 -12.73
N SER A 93 8.06 -10.77 -13.02
CA SER A 93 8.91 -10.91 -14.21
C SER A 93 8.18 -10.77 -15.55
N ASN A 94 6.86 -10.98 -15.57
CA ASN A 94 6.03 -11.00 -16.77
C ASN A 94 5.11 -9.79 -16.87
N ASP A 95 5.30 -8.77 -16.04
CA ASP A 95 4.52 -7.55 -16.08
C ASP A 95 5.27 -6.45 -16.88
N PRO A 96 4.77 -6.08 -18.07
CA PRO A 96 5.38 -5.04 -18.89
C PRO A 96 5.01 -3.61 -18.44
N SER A 97 4.04 -3.45 -17.54
CA SER A 97 3.59 -2.15 -17.02
C SER A 97 4.46 -1.64 -15.89
N GLY A 98 5.07 -2.55 -15.13
CA GLY A 98 5.85 -2.20 -13.94
C GLY A 98 6.96 -1.18 -14.22
N GLN A 99 7.00 -0.14 -13.39
CA GLN A 99 7.98 0.93 -13.42
C GLN A 99 9.07 0.68 -12.38
N GLY A 100 10.29 1.16 -12.65
CA GLY A 100 11.42 0.97 -11.73
C GLY A 100 11.39 1.89 -10.51
N GLN A 101 10.29 2.61 -10.27
CA GLN A 101 10.17 3.56 -9.18
C GLN A 101 8.73 3.66 -8.66
N THR A 102 8.57 3.81 -7.35
CA THR A 102 7.28 4.23 -6.75
C THR A 102 7.21 5.74 -6.59
N ALA A 103 6.00 6.29 -6.38
CA ALA A 103 5.79 7.74 -6.18
C ALA A 103 6.64 8.34 -5.03
N PHE A 104 6.99 7.55 -4.02
CA PHE A 104 7.71 8.01 -2.82
C PHE A 104 9.14 7.48 -2.72
N GLN A 105 9.75 7.13 -3.86
CA GLN A 105 11.13 6.67 -3.94
C GLN A 105 12.10 7.56 -3.14
N ASP A 106 11.98 8.88 -3.27
CA ASP A 106 12.89 9.82 -2.61
C ASP A 106 12.69 9.89 -1.09
N GLU A 107 11.50 9.59 -0.59
CA GLU A 107 11.18 9.48 0.83
C GLU A 107 11.80 8.22 1.42
N VAL A 108 11.63 7.07 0.77
CA VAL A 108 12.14 5.78 1.26
C VAL A 108 13.67 5.67 1.15
N LYS A 109 14.31 6.37 0.20
CA LYS A 109 15.78 6.58 0.19
C LYS A 109 16.29 7.18 1.49
N LYS A 110 15.55 8.11 2.10
CA LYS A 110 15.92 8.72 3.40
C LYS A 110 15.79 7.72 4.56
N LEU A 111 15.07 6.62 4.34
CA LEU A 111 14.79 5.56 5.33
C LEU A 111 15.70 4.34 5.16
N GLY A 112 16.49 4.27 4.09
CA GLY A 112 17.59 3.31 3.94
C GLY A 112 17.45 2.32 2.78
N ILE A 113 16.37 2.40 1.99
CA ILE A 113 16.15 1.53 0.82
C ILE A 113 16.17 2.33 -0.48
N SER A 114 16.55 1.72 -1.60
CA SER A 114 16.56 2.41 -2.90
C SER A 114 15.16 2.79 -3.36
N ASP A 115 14.19 1.93 -3.08
CA ASP A 115 12.76 2.10 -3.30
C ASP A 115 12.00 1.03 -2.50
N LEU A 116 10.67 1.11 -2.46
CA LEU A 116 9.80 -0.01 -2.08
C LEU A 116 9.98 -1.15 -3.08
N ASN A 117 9.75 -2.38 -2.62
CA ASN A 117 9.85 -3.59 -3.44
C ASN A 117 8.52 -4.33 -3.31
N ALA A 118 7.78 -4.47 -4.42
CA ALA A 118 6.45 -5.08 -4.46
C ALA A 118 6.41 -6.51 -3.89
N ASN A 119 7.53 -7.25 -3.95
CA ASN A 119 7.64 -8.61 -3.40
C ASN A 119 7.80 -8.65 -1.87
N VAL A 120 8.13 -7.51 -1.24
CA VAL A 120 8.54 -7.44 0.17
C VAL A 120 7.72 -6.46 0.99
N HIS A 121 7.32 -5.33 0.42
CA HIS A 121 6.70 -4.23 1.14
C HIS A 121 5.22 -4.12 0.79
N PRO A 122 4.31 -4.55 1.69
CA PRO A 122 2.89 -4.29 1.54
C PRO A 122 2.62 -2.79 1.42
N TYR A 123 2.31 -2.35 0.21
CA TYR A 123 1.84 -0.99 -0.08
C TYR A 123 0.59 -1.01 -0.96
N VAL A 124 -0.12 0.12 -0.93
CA VAL A 124 -1.32 0.40 -1.72
C VAL A 124 -1.02 1.57 -2.65
N VAL A 125 -1.50 1.49 -3.88
CA VAL A 125 -1.50 2.59 -4.84
C VAL A 125 -2.74 3.45 -4.55
N PHE A 126 -2.54 4.66 -4.05
CA PHE A 126 -3.63 5.49 -3.55
C PHE A 126 -3.46 6.94 -4.00
N GLY A 127 -4.54 7.57 -4.46
CA GLY A 127 -4.45 8.84 -5.19
C GLY A 127 -4.23 8.64 -6.69
N ASN A 128 -4.45 9.72 -7.43
CA ASN A 128 -4.44 9.71 -8.89
C ASN A 128 -3.87 11.02 -9.46
N GLU A 129 -2.92 10.90 -10.38
CA GLU A 129 -2.30 12.02 -11.08
C GLU A 129 -2.30 11.83 -12.60
N GLY A 130 -2.04 12.92 -13.35
CA GLY A 130 -1.93 12.86 -14.82
C GLY A 130 -3.23 12.50 -15.57
N GLY A 131 -4.36 12.36 -14.86
CA GLY A 131 -5.67 11.98 -15.42
C GLY A 131 -6.79 13.00 -15.20
N ASN A 132 -8.01 12.59 -15.52
CA ASN A 132 -9.24 13.28 -15.11
C ASN A 132 -10.32 12.22 -14.81
N PRO A 133 -10.81 12.11 -13.56
CA PRO A 133 -10.46 12.92 -12.39
C PRO A 133 -9.02 12.70 -11.87
N THR A 134 -8.55 13.61 -11.02
CA THR A 134 -7.36 13.41 -10.16
C THR A 134 -7.78 13.38 -8.69
N PHE A 135 -6.94 12.82 -7.83
CA PHE A 135 -7.12 12.83 -6.39
C PHE A 135 -5.78 12.90 -5.67
N ASP A 136 -5.64 13.86 -4.77
CA ASP A 136 -4.44 14.05 -3.95
C ASP A 136 -4.81 13.80 -2.47
N PRO A 137 -4.46 12.63 -1.90
CA PRO A 137 -4.78 12.30 -0.51
C PRO A 137 -4.22 13.30 0.52
N GLN A 138 -3.16 14.05 0.19
CA GLN A 138 -2.59 15.05 1.10
C GLN A 138 -3.53 16.21 1.37
N ARG A 139 -4.43 16.53 0.44
CA ARG A 139 -5.47 17.57 0.64
C ARG A 139 -6.47 17.20 1.73
N TYR A 140 -6.53 15.92 2.07
CA TYR A 140 -7.42 15.35 3.06
C TYR A 140 -6.64 14.80 4.28
N GLY A 141 -5.39 15.23 4.44
CA GLY A 141 -4.62 15.01 5.65
C GLY A 141 -3.77 13.74 5.68
N MET A 142 -3.78 12.90 4.64
CA MET A 142 -2.81 11.81 4.52
C MET A 142 -1.41 12.37 4.24
N GLU A 143 -0.38 11.69 4.72
CA GLU A 143 1.02 12.00 4.41
C GLU A 143 1.64 10.85 3.61
N PRO A 144 2.60 11.11 2.71
CA PRO A 144 3.34 10.03 2.04
C PRO A 144 3.82 8.96 3.02
N LEU A 145 3.68 7.68 2.64
CA LEU A 145 4.01 6.52 3.47
C LEU A 145 3.13 6.34 4.72
N SER A 146 2.00 7.04 4.82
CA SER A 146 1.03 6.79 5.90
C SER A 146 0.59 5.33 5.90
N VAL A 147 0.51 4.72 7.09
CA VAL A 147 -0.07 3.39 7.26
C VAL A 147 -1.50 3.38 6.71
N MET A 148 -1.86 2.26 6.08
CA MET A 148 -3.19 1.97 5.60
C MET A 148 -3.66 0.64 6.20
N ALA A 149 -4.96 0.56 6.48
CA ALA A 149 -5.62 -0.71 6.79
C ALA A 149 -6.27 -1.26 5.51
N VAL A 150 -6.07 -2.53 5.23
CA VAL A 150 -6.70 -3.24 4.12
C VAL A 150 -7.52 -4.39 4.71
N ILE A 151 -8.82 -4.42 4.37
CA ILE A 151 -9.72 -5.50 4.79
C ILE A 151 -10.04 -6.31 3.54
N CYS A 152 -9.70 -7.58 3.57
CA CYS A 152 -9.83 -8.52 2.46
C CYS A 152 -9.97 -9.93 3.05
N ASN A 153 -10.70 -10.82 2.37
CA ASN A 153 -10.89 -12.21 2.83
C ASN A 153 -11.39 -12.35 4.29
N GLY A 154 -12.10 -11.34 4.82
CA GLY A 154 -12.60 -11.30 6.20
C GLY A 154 -11.55 -10.99 7.27
N GLU A 155 -10.34 -10.61 6.86
CA GLU A 155 -9.19 -10.36 7.73
C GLU A 155 -8.68 -8.92 7.58
N LEU A 156 -7.89 -8.46 8.55
CA LEU A 156 -7.27 -7.14 8.55
C LEU A 156 -5.78 -7.26 8.28
N HIS A 157 -5.31 -6.41 7.37
CA HIS A 157 -3.90 -6.26 7.02
C HIS A 157 -3.43 -4.81 7.10
N TYR A 158 -2.12 -4.62 7.27
CA TYR A 158 -1.50 -3.30 7.27
C TYR A 158 -0.46 -3.16 6.18
N GLY A 159 -0.59 -2.07 5.42
CA GLY A 159 0.41 -1.61 4.48
C GLY A 159 0.67 -0.12 4.64
N ILE A 160 1.27 0.48 3.64
CA ILE A 160 1.44 1.93 3.55
C ILE A 160 0.87 2.46 2.24
N TRP A 161 0.54 3.75 2.22
CA TRP A 161 0.40 4.49 0.98
C TRP A 161 1.79 4.62 0.33
N GLY A 162 2.10 3.72 -0.60
CA GLY A 162 3.43 3.59 -1.19
C GLY A 162 3.54 4.17 -2.60
N ASP A 163 2.42 4.24 -3.33
CA ASP A 163 2.40 4.73 -4.70
C ASP A 163 1.15 5.54 -5.03
N THR A 164 1.15 6.20 -6.19
CA THR A 164 0.05 7.01 -6.75
C THR A 164 -0.21 6.59 -8.18
N ASN A 165 -1.47 6.33 -8.54
CA ASN A 165 -1.78 5.84 -9.87
C ASN A 165 -1.77 6.96 -10.92
N GLY A 166 -1.35 6.64 -12.14
CA GLY A 166 -1.59 7.46 -13.31
C GLY A 166 -3.03 7.34 -13.81
N GLY A 167 -3.63 8.43 -14.26
CA GLY A 167 -4.96 8.39 -14.86
C GLY A 167 -6.08 8.35 -13.81
N HIS A 168 -6.99 7.38 -13.95
CA HIS A 168 -8.23 7.29 -13.16
C HIS A 168 -8.52 5.86 -12.65
N LEU A 169 -7.52 4.98 -12.71
CA LEU A 169 -7.62 3.62 -12.18
C LEU A 169 -7.31 3.64 -10.67
N VAL A 170 -7.98 2.77 -9.92
CA VAL A 170 -7.84 2.59 -8.47
C VAL A 170 -8.04 1.12 -8.12
N GLY A 171 -7.66 0.71 -6.91
CA GLY A 171 -7.77 -0.70 -6.50
C GLY A 171 -6.47 -1.48 -6.68
N GLU A 172 -5.34 -0.81 -6.91
CA GLU A 172 -4.04 -1.47 -7.05
C GLU A 172 -3.27 -1.55 -5.73
N ALA A 173 -2.57 -2.66 -5.52
CA ALA A 173 -1.69 -2.88 -4.38
C ALA A 173 -0.48 -3.72 -4.77
N SER A 174 0.59 -3.63 -3.97
CA SER A 174 1.79 -4.45 -4.15
C SER A 174 1.48 -5.95 -4.14
N LEU A 175 2.26 -6.73 -4.89
CA LEU A 175 2.19 -8.20 -4.87
C LEU A 175 2.25 -8.79 -3.44
N SER A 176 3.06 -8.23 -2.56
CA SER A 176 3.19 -8.69 -1.18
C SER A 176 1.93 -8.42 -0.35
N MET A 177 1.21 -7.31 -0.57
CA MET A 177 -0.12 -7.08 0.03
C MET A 177 -1.14 -8.10 -0.51
N ALA A 178 -1.14 -8.34 -1.81
CA ALA A 178 -2.05 -9.29 -2.44
C ALA A 178 -1.86 -10.72 -1.92
N LYS A 179 -0.61 -11.14 -1.67
CA LYS A 179 -0.29 -12.43 -1.05
C LYS A 179 -0.74 -12.54 0.40
N LEU A 180 -0.79 -11.42 1.14
CA LEU A 180 -1.34 -11.42 2.49
C LEU A 180 -2.86 -11.63 2.44
N CYS A 181 -3.56 -10.91 1.54
CA CYS A 181 -5.00 -11.00 1.38
C CYS A 181 -5.50 -12.34 0.80
N PHE A 182 -4.84 -12.82 -0.25
CA PHE A 182 -5.33 -13.91 -1.09
C PHE A 182 -4.20 -14.91 -1.42
N PRO A 183 -3.60 -15.57 -0.41
CA PRO A 183 -2.44 -16.46 -0.59
C PRO A 183 -2.71 -17.64 -1.54
N GLU A 184 -3.97 -18.04 -1.70
CA GLU A 184 -4.40 -19.19 -2.50
C GLU A 184 -4.84 -18.83 -3.93
N GLU A 185 -4.92 -17.54 -4.28
CA GLU A 185 -5.38 -17.10 -5.61
C GLU A 185 -4.26 -17.02 -6.65
N HIS A 186 -2.99 -17.15 -6.23
CA HIS A 186 -1.81 -17.10 -7.11
C HIS A 186 -1.75 -15.83 -7.97
N LEU A 187 -2.08 -14.69 -7.35
CA LEU A 187 -2.14 -13.38 -7.98
C LEU A 187 -0.78 -12.93 -8.54
N ASN A 188 -0.81 -12.20 -9.64
CA ASN A 188 0.37 -11.65 -10.32
C ASN A 188 -0.05 -10.47 -11.21
N GLY A 189 0.90 -9.86 -11.92
CA GLY A 189 0.68 -8.64 -12.73
C GLY A 189 -0.29 -8.80 -13.90
N ASN A 190 -0.70 -10.02 -14.24
CA ASN A 190 -1.74 -10.27 -15.25
C ASN A 190 -3.02 -10.87 -14.64
N SER A 191 -3.10 -11.00 -13.31
CA SER A 191 -4.21 -11.65 -12.60
C SER A 191 -4.34 -11.05 -11.20
N GLY A 192 -5.20 -10.03 -11.09
CA GLY A 192 -5.68 -9.47 -9.82
C GLY A 192 -6.85 -10.27 -9.24
N HIS A 193 -7.35 -9.80 -8.10
CA HIS A 193 -8.56 -10.28 -7.46
C HIS A 193 -9.75 -9.44 -7.90
N GLU A 194 -10.60 -9.98 -8.79
CA GLU A 194 -11.70 -9.24 -9.43
C GLU A 194 -12.90 -8.92 -8.51
N THR A 195 -13.03 -9.58 -7.35
CA THR A 195 -14.20 -9.38 -6.49
C THR A 195 -14.08 -8.05 -5.74
N LYS A 196 -15.16 -7.27 -5.73
CA LYS A 196 -15.21 -5.93 -5.11
C LYS A 196 -15.44 -5.96 -3.60
N ASP A 197 -14.63 -6.73 -2.87
CA ASP A 197 -14.74 -6.94 -1.43
C ASP A 197 -13.54 -6.42 -0.63
N VAL A 198 -12.61 -5.70 -1.28
CA VAL A 198 -11.40 -5.17 -0.65
C VAL A 198 -11.58 -3.72 -0.23
N MET A 199 -11.58 -3.48 1.08
CA MET A 199 -11.68 -2.13 1.65
C MET A 199 -10.30 -1.57 2.00
N TYR A 200 -9.88 -0.54 1.27
CA TYR A 200 -8.66 0.23 1.54
C TYR A 200 -8.98 1.44 2.41
N ILE A 201 -8.35 1.58 3.57
CA ILE A 201 -8.55 2.70 4.49
C ILE A 201 -7.21 3.42 4.70
N GLY A 202 -7.10 4.62 4.14
CA GLY A 202 -5.98 5.53 4.34
C GLY A 202 -6.18 6.43 5.55
N PHE A 203 -5.21 6.47 6.45
CA PHE A 203 -5.26 7.28 7.67
C PHE A 203 -4.56 8.63 7.51
N GLY A 204 -5.22 9.69 7.95
CA GLY A 204 -4.64 11.02 8.02
C GLY A 204 -3.74 11.24 9.25
N GLY A 205 -2.89 12.26 9.15
CA GLY A 205 -2.10 12.81 10.24
C GLY A 205 -0.71 12.18 10.41
N LYS A 206 0.20 12.97 10.99
CA LYS A 206 1.61 12.60 11.23
C LYS A 206 1.82 11.28 11.97
N ASN A 207 0.88 10.92 12.84
CA ASN A 207 0.95 9.68 13.61
C ASN A 207 0.63 8.44 12.76
N ALA A 208 0.17 8.60 11.52
CA ALA A 208 0.00 7.52 10.57
C ALA A 208 1.32 7.19 9.84
N VAL A 209 2.29 8.09 9.80
CA VAL A 209 3.57 7.85 9.13
C VAL A 209 4.51 7.06 10.06
N PRO A 210 4.96 5.87 9.68
CA PRO A 210 5.81 5.05 10.55
C PRO A 210 7.24 5.59 10.66
N GLY A 211 7.73 6.30 9.63
CA GLY A 211 9.10 6.78 9.58
C GLY A 211 10.09 5.64 9.86
N LYS A 212 11.11 5.89 10.69
CA LYS A 212 12.17 4.90 10.97
C LYS A 212 11.74 3.70 11.82
N SER A 213 10.52 3.66 12.36
CA SER A 213 10.08 2.52 13.17
C SER A 213 9.62 1.32 12.34
N ALA A 214 9.25 1.54 11.07
CA ALA A 214 8.98 0.43 10.15
C ALA A 214 10.26 -0.32 9.80
N ASN A 215 10.12 -1.62 9.53
CA ASN A 215 11.20 -2.48 9.12
C ASN A 215 11.45 -2.36 7.61
N TRP A 216 12.04 -1.25 7.16
CA TRP A 216 12.33 -1.01 5.72
C TRP A 216 13.28 -2.05 5.10
N HIS A 217 13.98 -2.85 5.90
CA HIS A 217 14.81 -3.96 5.43
C HIS A 217 14.17 -5.32 5.74
N ALA A 218 12.84 -5.37 5.76
CA ALA A 218 12.09 -6.62 5.89
C ALA A 218 12.50 -7.62 4.80
N VAL A 219 12.37 -8.90 5.12
CA VAL A 219 12.72 -10.00 4.20
C VAL A 219 11.51 -10.52 3.43
N ASP A 220 10.30 -10.19 3.90
CA ASP A 220 9.02 -10.56 3.31
C ASP A 220 7.91 -9.61 3.79
N GLY A 221 6.74 -9.74 3.17
CA GLY A 221 5.56 -8.92 3.48
C GLY A 221 5.10 -9.02 4.92
N GLN A 222 5.15 -10.22 5.51
CA GLN A 222 4.73 -10.43 6.90
C GLN A 222 5.65 -9.68 7.88
N ALA A 223 6.96 -9.72 7.66
CA ALA A 223 7.93 -9.01 8.49
C ALA A 223 7.78 -7.49 8.40
N PHE A 224 7.42 -6.96 7.22
CA PHE A 224 7.12 -5.54 7.07
C PHE A 224 5.80 -5.17 7.75
N GLU A 225 4.72 -5.89 7.47
CA GLU A 225 3.40 -5.69 8.09
C GLU A 225 3.47 -5.74 9.62
N ASN A 226 4.17 -6.72 10.18
CA ASN A 226 4.38 -6.85 11.63
C ASN A 226 5.01 -5.59 12.25
N SER A 227 5.86 -4.88 11.50
CA SER A 227 6.48 -3.64 11.96
C SER A 227 5.50 -2.45 11.95
N LEU A 228 4.46 -2.50 11.10
CA LEU A 228 3.41 -1.48 11.02
C LEU A 228 2.32 -1.69 12.06
N LYS A 229 2.10 -2.93 12.48
CA LYS A 229 0.99 -3.34 13.36
C LYS A 229 0.78 -2.42 14.58
N PRO A 230 1.79 -2.02 15.37
CA PRO A 230 1.56 -1.16 16.53
C PRO A 230 0.94 0.21 16.18
N ILE A 231 1.31 0.76 15.01
CA ILE A 231 0.77 2.03 14.51
C ILE A 231 -0.63 1.78 13.94
N GLY A 232 -0.78 0.75 13.11
CA GLY A 232 -2.05 0.34 12.51
C GLY A 232 -3.13 0.06 13.56
N ASP A 233 -2.82 -0.71 14.59
CA ASP A 233 -3.72 -1.02 15.71
C ASP A 233 -4.17 0.28 16.40
N SER A 234 -3.23 1.21 16.64
CA SER A 234 -3.54 2.49 17.27
C SER A 234 -4.43 3.38 16.41
N LEU A 235 -4.34 3.30 15.08
CA LEU A 235 -5.18 4.05 14.15
C LEU A 235 -6.58 3.44 14.06
N VAL A 236 -6.66 2.11 13.90
CA VAL A 236 -7.92 1.35 13.85
C VAL A 236 -8.73 1.51 15.13
N ALA A 237 -8.08 1.57 16.30
CA ALA A 237 -8.77 1.82 17.57
C ALA A 237 -9.44 3.21 17.65
N LYS A 238 -8.94 4.21 16.91
CA LYS A 238 -9.54 5.55 16.85
C LYS A 238 -10.79 5.58 15.96
N LEU A 239 -10.88 4.70 14.96
CA LEU A 239 -12.08 4.60 14.11
C LEU A 239 -13.33 4.23 14.93
N SER A 240 -13.18 3.39 15.96
CA SER A 240 -14.28 3.00 16.84
C SER A 240 -14.82 4.15 17.70
N ALA A 241 -14.00 5.18 17.96
CA ALA A 241 -14.43 6.36 18.70
C ALA A 241 -15.33 7.27 17.83
N SER A 242 -15.04 7.33 16.52
CA SER A 242 -15.82 8.11 15.55
C SER A 242 -17.24 7.55 15.34
N LEU A 243 -17.42 6.22 15.40
CA LEU A 243 -18.74 5.57 15.30
C LEU A 243 -19.67 5.90 16.49
N LYS A 244 -19.12 6.19 17.68
CA LYS A 244 -19.91 6.54 18.87
C LYS A 244 -20.45 7.99 18.86
N GLY A 245 -20.09 8.79 17.86
CA GLY A 245 -20.57 10.17 17.70
C GLY A 245 -21.92 10.33 17.00
N SER A 246 -22.51 9.25 16.44
CA SER A 246 -23.68 9.35 15.56
C SER A 246 -25.03 8.92 16.18
N SER A 247 -25.06 8.39 17.40
CA SER A 247 -26.33 8.27 18.13
C SER A 247 -26.09 8.08 19.61
N THR A 248 -26.71 8.92 20.42
CA THR A 248 -27.03 8.57 21.81
C THR A 248 -28.20 7.59 21.75
N PRO A 249 -28.06 6.31 22.15
CA PRO A 249 -29.21 5.43 22.21
C PRO A 249 -29.98 5.75 23.48
N THR A 250 -31.18 6.30 23.33
CA THR A 250 -32.20 6.26 24.38
C THR A 250 -32.44 4.80 24.78
N PRO A 251 -32.55 4.44 26.08
CA PRO A 251 -32.78 3.06 26.48
C PRO A 251 -34.16 2.61 26.03
N GLY A 252 -34.22 1.79 24.98
CA GLY A 252 -35.43 1.22 24.40
C GLY A 252 -35.39 -0.31 24.41
N ASN A 253 -36.45 -0.90 24.96
CA ASN A 253 -36.62 -2.31 25.28
C ASN A 253 -36.21 -3.32 24.19
N GLY A 254 -35.68 -4.44 24.67
CA GLY A 254 -35.12 -5.51 23.86
C GLY A 254 -36.08 -6.16 22.87
N SER A 255 -35.48 -6.62 21.78
CA SER A 255 -35.99 -7.72 20.98
C SER A 255 -34.82 -8.56 20.50
N LYS A 256 -34.92 -9.86 20.74
CA LYS A 256 -33.91 -10.88 20.47
C LYS A 256 -33.63 -10.93 18.96
N SER A 257 -32.43 -10.56 18.54
CA SER A 257 -31.97 -10.81 17.17
C SER A 257 -31.39 -12.22 17.09
N ALA A 258 -31.88 -12.99 16.12
CA ALA A 258 -31.49 -14.36 15.87
C ALA A 258 -30.10 -14.41 15.21
N PHE A 259 -29.18 -15.14 15.84
CA PHE A 259 -27.90 -15.50 15.25
C PHE A 259 -28.12 -16.47 14.08
N ALA A 260 -27.83 -16.04 12.86
CA ALA A 260 -27.65 -16.92 11.72
C ALA A 260 -26.16 -17.25 11.59
N SER A 261 -25.82 -18.49 11.91
CA SER A 261 -24.48 -19.08 11.76
C SER A 261 -24.16 -19.25 10.28
N PHE A 262 -23.02 -18.72 9.82
CA PHE A 262 -22.47 -19.06 8.51
C PHE A 262 -22.15 -20.55 8.48
N LYS A 263 -22.79 -21.30 7.57
CA LYS A 263 -22.41 -22.67 7.23
C LYS A 263 -21.43 -22.62 6.07
N THR A 264 -20.18 -22.99 6.34
CA THR A 264 -19.20 -23.39 5.34
C THR A 264 -19.70 -24.65 4.62
N THR A 265 -19.76 -24.59 3.30
CA THR A 265 -20.07 -25.75 2.45
C THR A 265 -18.76 -26.34 1.94
N PRO A 266 -18.49 -27.64 2.08
CA PRO A 266 -17.24 -28.24 1.62
C PRO A 266 -17.24 -28.49 0.10
N THR A 267 -16.14 -28.15 -0.54
CA THR A 267 -15.81 -28.45 -1.94
C THR A 267 -15.60 -29.96 -2.15
N PRO A 268 -16.17 -30.59 -3.19
CA PRO A 268 -15.94 -32.01 -3.47
C PRO A 268 -14.68 -32.27 -4.31
N THR A 269 -13.85 -33.20 -3.84
CA THR A 269 -12.67 -33.78 -4.51
C THR A 269 -13.05 -34.61 -5.75
N PRO A 270 -12.25 -34.64 -6.84
CA PRO A 270 -12.62 -35.31 -8.08
C PRO A 270 -12.39 -36.82 -8.00
N THR A 271 -13.36 -37.60 -8.48
CA THR A 271 -13.19 -39.05 -8.71
C THR A 271 -13.14 -39.31 -10.21
N SER A 272 -12.10 -40.01 -10.66
CA SER A 272 -11.96 -40.47 -12.03
C SER A 272 -12.87 -41.68 -12.28
N GLU A 273 -13.62 -41.70 -13.38
CA GLU A 273 -13.93 -42.95 -14.08
C GLU A 273 -14.29 -42.72 -15.56
N LYS A 274 -13.75 -43.60 -16.41
CA LYS A 274 -13.81 -43.58 -17.87
C LYS A 274 -15.12 -44.20 -18.37
N SER A 275 -15.63 -43.73 -19.53
CA SER A 275 -15.88 -44.55 -20.74
C SER A 275 -17.03 -44.05 -21.64
N ASN A 276 -16.62 -43.54 -22.81
CA ASN A 276 -17.11 -43.75 -24.19
C ASN A 276 -18.57 -43.58 -24.65
N THR A 277 -18.60 -43.05 -25.90
CA THR A 277 -19.61 -43.06 -26.98
C THR A 277 -20.66 -41.94 -26.95
N SER A 278 -21.03 -41.26 -28.04
CA SER A 278 -20.63 -41.24 -29.45
C SER A 278 -21.28 -40.01 -30.16
N ILE A 279 -20.91 -39.80 -31.42
CA ILE A 279 -21.58 -39.01 -32.48
C ILE A 279 -21.02 -37.61 -32.74
N ALA A 280 -20.18 -37.58 -33.77
CA ALA A 280 -19.75 -36.40 -34.51
C ALA A 280 -20.90 -35.82 -35.36
N ARG A 281 -21.03 -34.48 -35.38
CA ARG A 281 -21.57 -33.74 -36.53
C ARG A 281 -20.73 -32.49 -36.80
N ARG A 282 -20.13 -32.48 -38.00
CA ARG A 282 -19.43 -31.36 -38.64
C ARG A 282 -20.42 -30.33 -39.21
N GLY A 283 -20.05 -29.06 -39.16
CA GLY A 283 -20.56 -27.98 -40.03
C GLY A 283 -19.69 -26.73 -39.89
N LYS A 284 -18.58 -26.64 -40.64
CA LYS A 284 -18.39 -25.78 -41.83
C LYS A 284 -18.39 -24.27 -41.55
N TYR A 285 -17.21 -23.66 -41.58
CA TYR A 285 -17.02 -22.32 -42.15
C TYR A 285 -16.11 -22.44 -43.38
N ARG A 286 -16.51 -21.81 -44.48
CA ARG A 286 -16.08 -22.08 -45.85
C ARG A 286 -15.12 -20.98 -46.31
N SER A 287 -13.93 -21.38 -46.74
CA SER A 287 -12.99 -20.57 -47.52
C SER A 287 -13.39 -20.57 -49.00
N THR A 288 -13.30 -19.43 -49.67
CA THR A 288 -13.38 -19.32 -51.13
C THR A 288 -12.28 -18.38 -51.65
N LYS A 289 -11.36 -18.94 -52.43
CA LYS A 289 -10.59 -18.27 -53.49
C LYS A 289 -11.24 -18.65 -54.83
N ASP A 290 -11.34 -17.73 -55.79
CA ASP A 290 -10.48 -17.76 -56.99
C ASP A 290 -10.71 -16.57 -57.97
N LYS A 291 -9.58 -16.11 -58.52
CA LYS A 291 -9.28 -15.53 -59.86
C LYS A 291 -9.97 -14.26 -60.41
N THR A 292 -9.13 -13.33 -60.86
CA THR A 292 -9.17 -12.74 -62.22
C THR A 292 -7.81 -12.11 -62.62
N ARG A 293 -7.62 -11.94 -63.93
CA ARG A 293 -6.39 -11.57 -64.67
C ARG A 293 -6.59 -10.21 -65.39
N ASP A 294 -5.52 -9.39 -65.44
CA ASP A 294 -5.17 -8.26 -66.34
C ASP A 294 -6.23 -7.26 -66.87
N HIS A 295 -6.09 -5.95 -66.55
CA HIS A 295 -5.45 -4.91 -67.42
C HIS A 295 -5.63 -3.46 -66.89
N ARG A 296 -4.54 -2.67 -67.03
CA ARG A 296 -4.38 -1.21 -67.23
C ARG A 296 -5.21 -0.18 -66.44
N GLY A 297 -4.48 0.77 -65.84
CA GLY A 297 -4.75 2.22 -66.02
C GLY A 297 -5.07 3.02 -64.75
N ASP A 298 -4.24 4.04 -64.53
CA ASP A 298 -4.50 5.31 -63.82
C ASP A 298 -4.41 5.43 -62.29
N HIS A 299 -3.31 6.09 -61.89
CA HIS A 299 -3.21 7.21 -60.95
C HIS A 299 -4.39 7.50 -60.00
N ARG A 300 -4.19 7.29 -58.70
CA ARG A 300 -4.15 8.39 -57.70
C ARG A 300 -3.65 7.91 -56.34
N SER A 301 -2.68 8.64 -55.80
CA SER A 301 -2.11 8.50 -54.47
C SER A 301 -3.06 9.06 -53.40
N THR A 302 -3.42 8.25 -52.41
CA THR A 302 -3.88 8.69 -51.07
C THR A 302 -3.42 7.66 -50.04
N LYS A 303 -2.47 8.05 -49.18
CA LYS A 303 -2.06 7.32 -47.96
C LYS A 303 -2.67 8.04 -46.77
N ASP A 304 -3.57 7.35 -46.08
CA ASP A 304 -4.10 7.58 -44.72
C ASP A 304 -4.85 6.26 -44.42
N GLU A 305 -4.79 5.57 -43.28
CA GLU A 305 -4.37 5.86 -41.92
C GLU A 305 -3.73 4.58 -41.34
N SER A 306 -2.52 4.66 -40.80
CA SER A 306 -2.07 3.73 -39.75
C SER A 306 -0.93 4.38 -39.00
N ARG A 307 -1.17 4.80 -37.75
CA ARG A 307 -0.23 4.91 -36.61
C ARG A 307 -0.72 6.00 -35.65
N ASP A 308 -1.34 5.58 -34.55
CA ASP A 308 -1.14 6.27 -33.27
C ASP A 308 -1.17 5.22 -32.14
N ARG A 309 0.01 4.71 -31.82
CA ARG A 309 0.42 4.34 -30.47
C ARG A 309 1.79 4.97 -30.29
N ARG A 310 1.82 6.14 -29.65
CA ARG A 310 3.05 6.81 -29.27
C ARG A 310 3.23 6.72 -27.76
N ASN A 311 4.30 6.02 -27.42
CA ASN A 311 5.00 6.04 -26.14
C ASN A 311 5.11 7.47 -25.61
N TYR A 312 4.65 7.70 -24.38
CA TYR A 312 5.05 8.87 -23.61
C TYR A 312 6.25 8.48 -22.74
N SER A 313 7.44 8.91 -23.17
CA SER A 313 8.62 9.03 -22.32
C SER A 313 8.75 10.52 -22.02
N ALA A 314 8.49 10.91 -20.78
CA ALA A 314 8.64 12.28 -20.32
C ALA A 314 9.96 12.45 -19.56
N THR A 315 11.05 12.59 -20.29
CA THR A 315 12.20 13.38 -19.81
C THR A 315 11.93 14.84 -20.16
N SER A 316 11.74 15.70 -19.14
CA SER A 316 11.97 17.13 -19.32
C SER A 316 12.49 17.76 -18.03
N GLY A 317 13.71 18.30 -18.13
CA GLY A 317 14.41 18.98 -17.05
C GLY A 317 13.80 20.32 -16.72
N TYR A 318 13.73 20.62 -15.43
CA TYR A 318 13.32 21.92 -14.92
C TYR A 318 14.46 22.93 -15.03
N TYR A 319 14.29 23.91 -15.92
CA TYR A 319 15.01 25.18 -15.85
C TYR A 319 14.30 26.11 -14.86
N PHE A 320 15.04 26.52 -13.83
CA PHE A 320 14.66 27.54 -12.87
C PHE A 320 14.69 28.92 -13.57
N THR A 321 13.56 29.62 -13.65
CA THR A 321 13.53 31.05 -13.98
C THR A 321 12.86 31.81 -12.84
N SER A 322 13.70 32.52 -12.09
CA SER A 322 13.34 33.49 -11.08
C SER A 322 12.91 34.82 -11.74
N THR A 323 11.77 35.36 -11.34
CA THR A 323 11.38 36.76 -11.58
C THR A 323 10.88 37.43 -10.31
N PRO A 324 10.98 38.77 -10.21
CA PRO A 324 11.43 39.42 -8.99
C PRO A 324 10.33 40.10 -8.18
N ALA A 325 10.62 40.28 -6.88
CA ALA A 325 9.81 41.02 -5.93
C ALA A 325 9.72 42.52 -6.27
N THR A 326 8.51 43.05 -6.23
CA THR A 326 8.21 44.48 -6.33
C THR A 326 8.26 45.15 -4.96
N HIS A 327 9.15 46.15 -4.85
CA HIS A 327 9.25 47.10 -3.75
C HIS A 327 8.46 48.38 -4.09
N THR A 328 7.83 49.01 -3.09
CA THR A 328 7.59 50.48 -3.01
C THR A 328 7.15 50.86 -1.58
N PRO A 329 7.23 52.15 -1.13
CA PRO A 329 7.97 52.50 0.09
C PRO A 329 7.22 53.39 1.11
N SER A 330 7.94 53.69 2.21
CA SER A 330 7.89 54.92 3.04
C SER A 330 6.77 55.08 4.08
N HIS A 331 7.15 55.13 5.37
CA HIS A 331 7.18 56.39 6.14
C HIS A 331 7.76 56.21 7.57
N ARG A 332 8.69 57.11 7.93
CA ARG A 332 9.16 57.43 9.30
C ARG A 332 8.59 58.80 9.68
N PRO A 333 8.36 59.12 10.96
CA PRO A 333 9.26 60.08 11.66
C PRO A 333 9.46 59.81 13.18
N SER A 334 10.72 59.87 13.68
CA SER A 334 11.29 60.84 14.67
C SER A 334 10.94 60.60 16.16
N HIS A 335 11.89 60.09 16.97
CA HIS A 335 12.73 60.79 17.98
C HIS A 335 12.11 60.89 19.39
N ILE A 336 12.82 60.37 20.41
CA ILE A 336 13.15 61.02 21.71
C ILE A 336 14.17 60.16 22.51
N SER A 337 15.34 60.79 22.74
CA SER A 337 16.34 60.79 23.83
C SER A 337 16.66 59.58 24.75
N ARG A 338 17.99 59.35 24.91
CA ARG A 338 18.71 58.54 25.94
C ARG A 338 18.85 59.33 27.29
N PRO A 339 19.38 58.74 28.39
CA PRO A 339 20.85 58.52 28.61
C PRO A 339 21.19 57.16 29.27
N ILE A 340 22.17 56.35 28.80
CA ILE A 340 23.62 56.24 29.14
C ILE A 340 24.02 56.32 30.62
N THR A 341 24.52 55.19 31.15
CA THR A 341 25.80 54.96 31.88
C THR A 341 26.10 53.44 31.76
N GLY A 342 27.31 52.87 31.66
CA GLY A 342 28.70 53.32 31.56
C GLY A 342 29.61 52.07 31.37
N SER A 343 30.62 52.20 30.50
CA SER A 343 32.00 51.64 30.47
C SER A 343 32.31 50.21 30.98
N ALA A 344 32.85 49.23 30.21
CA ALA A 344 34.16 49.07 29.52
C ALA A 344 35.05 47.98 30.24
N PRO A 345 36.20 47.48 29.68
CA PRO A 345 36.27 46.13 29.06
C PRO A 345 37.57 45.31 29.35
N VAL A 346 37.73 44.18 28.61
CA VAL A 346 39.00 43.48 28.21
C VAL A 346 39.70 42.54 29.23
N SER A 347 39.90 41.26 28.86
CA SER A 347 41.24 40.72 28.49
C SER A 347 41.24 39.25 28.06
N SER A 348 41.94 39.02 26.95
CA SER A 348 42.42 37.78 26.35
C SER A 348 43.59 37.14 27.13
N HIS A 349 43.74 35.80 27.07
CA HIS A 349 44.99 35.11 26.74
C HIS A 349 44.82 33.59 26.58
N THR A 350 45.53 33.03 25.60
CA THR A 350 45.60 31.63 25.15
C THR A 350 46.92 30.96 25.64
N PRO A 351 47.29 29.70 25.30
CA PRO A 351 47.45 28.58 26.25
C PRO A 351 48.88 27.99 26.32
N ALA A 352 49.13 27.00 27.20
CA ALA A 352 50.18 25.99 26.96
C ALA A 352 50.15 24.77 27.91
N LYS A 353 50.53 23.62 27.31
CA LYS A 353 51.36 22.50 27.81
C LYS A 353 50.73 21.25 28.45
N THR A 354 50.67 20.20 27.62
CA THR A 354 50.94 18.78 27.93
C THR A 354 52.40 18.55 28.37
N PRO A 355 52.72 17.46 29.08
CA PRO A 355 53.44 16.35 28.43
C PRO A 355 53.02 14.92 28.87
N ALA A 356 53.65 13.94 28.21
CA ALA A 356 53.25 12.54 28.01
C ALA A 356 53.85 11.48 28.97
N ALA A 357 53.26 10.26 28.88
CA ALA A 357 53.80 8.87 28.99
C ALA A 357 54.71 8.47 30.19
N THR A 358 54.66 7.28 30.81
CA THR A 358 54.77 5.89 30.27
C THR A 358 54.56 4.86 31.44
N PRO A 359 54.32 3.54 31.21
CA PRO A 359 53.87 2.57 32.23
C PRO A 359 54.90 1.48 32.64
N SER A 360 54.62 0.74 33.73
CA SER A 360 55.24 -0.54 34.15
C SER A 360 54.41 -1.12 35.33
N SER A 361 54.28 -2.41 35.66
CA SER A 361 54.73 -3.70 35.15
C SER A 361 53.91 -4.83 35.81
N THR A 362 53.65 -5.89 35.06
CA THR A 362 53.54 -7.34 35.39
C THR A 362 53.59 -7.84 36.85
N GLY A 363 52.71 -8.81 37.17
CA GLY A 363 52.91 -9.78 38.26
C GLY A 363 51.72 -10.73 38.54
N THR A 364 51.68 -11.90 37.90
CA THR A 364 50.99 -13.15 38.35
C THR A 364 52.06 -14.05 39.04
N PRO A 365 51.79 -15.23 39.67
CA PRO A 365 50.53 -15.91 39.97
C PRO A 365 50.47 -16.59 41.38
N SER A 366 49.31 -17.14 41.79
CA SER A 366 49.19 -18.56 42.22
C SER A 366 47.83 -18.95 42.83
N PHE A 367 47.49 -20.20 42.52
CA PHE A 367 46.34 -21.03 42.90
C PHE A 367 46.15 -21.26 44.42
N THR A 368 44.89 -21.40 44.88
CA THR A 368 44.45 -22.54 45.72
C THR A 368 42.91 -22.71 45.83
N ARG A 369 42.46 -23.92 45.45
CA ARG A 369 41.33 -24.78 45.93
C ARG A 369 40.11 -24.24 46.74
N VAL A 370 38.92 -24.44 46.13
CA VAL A 370 37.61 -25.07 46.55
C VAL A 370 37.63 -25.79 47.95
N PRO A 371 36.55 -25.87 48.79
CA PRO A 371 35.15 -26.14 48.38
C PRO A 371 33.94 -25.65 49.22
N SER A 372 32.75 -25.78 48.58
CA SER A 372 31.45 -26.25 49.11
C SER A 372 30.81 -25.61 50.36
N SER A 373 29.60 -25.04 50.19
CA SER A 373 28.41 -25.58 50.87
C SER A 373 27.08 -25.09 50.27
N ARG A 374 26.13 -26.03 50.20
CA ARG A 374 24.70 -25.85 49.92
C ARG A 374 24.01 -25.06 51.03
N ARG A 375 22.91 -24.36 50.71
CA ARG A 375 21.61 -24.51 51.39
C ARG A 375 20.47 -23.81 50.62
N ARG A 376 19.45 -24.61 50.27
CA ARG A 376 18.06 -24.20 50.05
C ARG A 376 17.44 -23.81 51.39
N PHE A 377 16.46 -22.90 51.39
CA PHE A 377 15.17 -23.02 52.11
C PHE A 377 14.16 -22.14 51.32
N VAL A 378 13.21 -22.78 50.64
CA VAL A 378 11.77 -22.91 50.95
C VAL A 378 10.97 -21.71 50.47
#